data_AF-A0A8H4RC75-F1
#
_entry.id   AF-A0A8H4RC75-F1
#
_cell.length_a   1.000
_cell.length_b   1.000
_cell.length_c   1.000
_cell.angle_alpha   90.00
_cell.angle_beta   90.00
_cell.angle_gamma   90.00
#
_symmetry.space_group_name_H-M   'P 1'
#
loop_
_entity.id
_entity.type
_entity.pdbx_description
1 polymer ?
#
loop_
_entity_poly.entity_id
_entity_poly.type
_entity_poly.pdbx_seq_one_letter_code
_entity_poly.pdbx_strand_id
1 'polypeptide(L)'
;METWLKILAFALALSWIGFRVWKVNPRPAYLHCNKNFIEQSHSDAKNNNYAEYKASSIIPLPEFDWRTTEPLKFRNFKAKYHLTMGLSNSTLSELIEMDRNYLERMQVRRQIMNEHHEIAIQTGPEIKPAVNEFYIWLTNIYLPTRFPTMFTISGTFLLNHATSKSFPLQPPPNPVETFEILGANLDHDFLLLLPAKDGDGYVLKGYVTCFPAGFNTKEKFEMKLRDIHKPVPGYKEKLDKSMDRFFDKLEVGKIVERSNWSVSTNDRLFSASGNHLYEGEEPQEEEVDINRTFLRCERQTLHRLPKTKALVFSFKTYMYPLKDIKEEGLGEGLAQAIDGLKEGSVPEIALLNLRRCVIAIESRALIDEGHITRPPYLTCPKVYSLTKSAHPATPGFRDLLHKYSKIPTDDVDSQLETVVSLILAIPLPFERTSTREPDLNSAMKPGSDDALPHSGSAATTQALKTYYDTILRILKAGGKFFDVGCMFSQDTRKLVYDSVPAENVYRTDLHAEYFEFGHKLFRDEKIPPRDHFIAADILDNSPGNTLGFLEGKISVLNAIHLIHVFSLFEQKSLLKRFITLLKPEMGVMVTGRMKGIWKREVTS
;
A
#
# COMPACT_ATOMS: atom_id res chain seq x y z
N MET A 1 11.17 -18.36 53.58
CA MET A 1 12.04 -17.17 53.40
C MET A 1 13.53 -17.53 53.29
N GLU A 2 14.02 -18.58 53.96
CA GLU A 2 15.44 -18.97 53.88
C GLU A 2 15.90 -19.61 52.56
N THR A 3 14.99 -20.08 51.70
CA THR A 3 15.34 -20.66 50.38
C THR A 3 15.54 -19.58 49.30
N TRP A 4 14.92 -18.41 49.46
CA TRP A 4 15.04 -17.28 48.51
C TRP A 4 16.29 -16.41 48.78
N LEU A 5 16.74 -16.32 50.03
CA LEU A 5 17.99 -15.62 50.40
C LEU A 5 19.26 -16.34 49.92
N LYS A 6 19.22 -17.66 49.73
CA LYS A 6 20.37 -18.44 49.21
C LYS A 6 20.53 -18.32 47.69
N ILE A 7 19.44 -18.08 46.95
CA ILE A 7 19.47 -17.86 45.49
C ILE A 7 19.96 -16.44 45.17
N LEU A 8 19.61 -15.45 45.99
CA LEU A 8 20.09 -14.06 45.84
C LEU A 8 21.59 -13.92 46.19
N ALA A 9 22.09 -14.68 47.17
CA ALA A 9 23.52 -14.70 47.53
C ALA A 9 24.40 -15.39 46.47
N PHE A 10 23.86 -16.37 45.72
CA PHE A 10 24.58 -17.05 44.63
C PHE A 10 24.65 -16.18 43.36
N ALA A 11 23.62 -15.38 43.09
CA ALA A 11 23.59 -14.43 41.97
C ALA A 11 24.53 -13.21 42.19
N LEU A 12 24.70 -12.75 43.43
CA LEU A 12 25.60 -11.64 43.77
C LEU A 12 27.08 -12.05 43.88
N ALA A 13 27.37 -13.34 44.10
CA ALA A 13 28.74 -13.88 44.08
C ALA A 13 29.29 -14.02 42.65
N LEU A 14 28.42 -14.28 41.65
CA LEU A 14 28.81 -14.36 40.24
C LEU A 14 29.04 -12.99 39.60
N SER A 15 28.39 -11.92 40.09
CA SER A 15 28.66 -10.54 39.66
C SER A 15 29.98 -9.98 40.20
N TRP A 16 30.56 -10.57 41.25
CA TRP A 16 31.83 -10.13 41.85
C TRP A 16 33.06 -10.85 41.29
N ILE A 17 32.90 -12.09 40.77
CA ILE A 17 33.95 -12.83 40.05
C ILE A 17 34.17 -12.27 38.64
N GLY A 18 33.11 -11.76 37.98
CA GLY A 18 33.23 -11.04 36.71
C GLY A 18 34.00 -9.71 36.79
N PHE A 19 34.10 -9.10 37.98
CA PHE A 19 34.75 -7.79 38.17
C PHE A 19 36.25 -7.89 38.53
N ARG A 20 36.79 -9.08 38.78
CA ARG A 20 38.24 -9.30 39.02
C ARG A 20 39.01 -9.97 37.87
N VAL A 21 38.34 -10.36 36.79
CA VAL A 21 39.00 -10.79 35.54
C VAL A 21 39.30 -9.59 34.61
N TRP A 22 38.75 -8.40 34.91
CA TRP A 22 39.05 -7.14 34.22
C TRP A 22 40.14 -6.33 34.92
N LYS A 23 41.29 -6.95 35.24
CA LYS A 23 42.53 -6.25 35.61
C LYS A 23 43.78 -7.11 35.50
N VAL A 24 44.02 -7.70 34.33
CA VAL A 24 45.38 -8.09 33.91
C VAL A 24 45.51 -7.82 32.41
N ASN A 25 46.28 -6.77 32.09
CA ASN A 25 46.80 -6.50 30.75
C ASN A 25 47.75 -7.64 30.32
N PRO A 26 47.61 -8.14 29.09
CA PRO A 26 48.78 -8.31 28.25
C PRO A 26 48.59 -7.51 26.96
N ARG A 27 49.53 -6.60 26.69
CA ARG A 27 49.67 -5.90 25.41
C ARG A 27 49.74 -6.93 24.27
N PRO A 28 48.89 -6.86 23.22
CA PRO A 28 49.15 -7.60 22.00
C PRO A 28 50.26 -6.90 21.21
N ALA A 29 51.24 -7.70 20.78
CA ALA A 29 52.39 -7.26 20.01
C ALA A 29 51.97 -6.59 18.69
N TYR A 30 52.55 -5.44 18.41
CA TYR A 30 52.51 -4.79 17.11
C TYR A 30 53.18 -5.69 16.07
N LEU A 31 52.39 -6.36 15.22
CA LEU A 31 52.88 -6.97 13.99
C LEU A 31 53.14 -5.86 12.97
N HIS A 32 54.38 -5.79 12.52
CA HIS A 32 54.89 -4.87 11.50
C HIS A 32 54.04 -4.92 10.23
N CYS A 33 53.17 -3.93 10.04
CA CYS A 33 52.59 -3.62 8.75
C CYS A 33 53.56 -2.70 7.97
N ASN A 34 53.68 -2.96 6.68
CA ASN A 34 54.71 -2.46 5.78
C ASN A 34 54.74 -0.91 5.72
N LYS A 35 55.77 -0.27 6.31
CA LYS A 35 55.91 1.20 6.45
C LYS A 35 55.84 1.98 5.14
N ASN A 36 56.19 1.36 4.01
CA ASN A 36 56.35 2.04 2.73
C ASN A 36 55.02 2.51 2.10
N PHE A 37 53.87 1.95 2.49
CA PHE A 37 52.56 2.39 1.97
C PHE A 37 51.96 3.56 2.77
N ILE A 38 52.31 3.69 4.05
CA ILE A 38 51.82 4.77 4.93
C ILE A 38 52.55 6.08 4.63
N GLU A 39 53.85 6.04 4.31
CA GLU A 39 54.62 7.24 4.00
C GLU A 39 54.18 7.93 2.70
N GLN A 40 53.74 7.17 1.69
CA GLN A 40 53.13 7.75 0.47
C GLN A 40 51.75 8.39 0.74
N SER A 41 51.01 7.90 1.74
CA SER A 41 49.72 8.49 2.13
C SER A 41 49.86 9.78 2.96
N HIS A 42 51.03 10.01 3.57
CA HIS A 42 51.28 11.20 4.39
C HIS A 42 51.68 12.44 3.57
N SER A 43 52.23 12.29 2.36
CA SER A 43 52.48 13.44 1.48
C SER A 43 51.21 14.01 0.86
N ASP A 44 50.17 13.19 0.67
CA ASP A 44 48.89 13.59 0.06
C ASP A 44 47.89 14.17 1.09
N ALA A 45 48.18 14.05 2.38
CA ALA A 45 47.31 14.40 3.50
C ALA A 45 47.13 15.91 3.74
N LYS A 46 47.73 16.80 2.92
CA LYS A 46 47.47 18.24 2.97
C LYS A 46 46.20 18.67 2.22
N ASN A 47 45.52 17.76 1.53
CA ASN A 47 44.19 18.00 0.97
C ASN A 47 43.10 17.39 1.87
N ASN A 48 42.26 18.25 2.46
CA ASN A 48 41.14 17.92 3.36
C ASN A 48 40.08 16.94 2.80
N ASN A 49 40.19 16.49 1.55
CA ASN A 49 39.18 15.68 0.86
C ASN A 49 39.16 14.18 1.21
N TYR A 50 40.09 13.69 2.05
CA TYR A 50 40.20 12.27 2.41
C TYR A 50 39.70 11.93 3.81
N ALA A 51 39.35 12.91 4.65
CA ALA A 51 38.97 12.65 6.03
C ALA A 51 37.75 11.74 6.16
N GLU A 52 36.81 11.88 5.23
CA GLU A 52 35.49 11.24 5.33
C GLU A 52 35.50 9.77 4.88
N TYR A 53 36.34 9.35 3.93
CA TYR A 53 36.45 7.94 3.46
C TYR A 53 37.40 7.06 4.29
N LYS A 54 37.75 7.49 5.51
CA LYS A 54 38.62 6.72 6.42
C LYS A 54 37.82 5.64 7.16
N ALA A 55 38.54 4.61 7.62
CA ALA A 55 37.98 3.56 8.50
C ALA A 55 37.28 4.15 9.74
N SER A 56 37.78 5.28 10.27
CA SER A 56 37.19 5.97 11.42
C SER A 56 35.76 6.49 11.21
N SER A 57 35.34 6.67 9.95
CA SER A 57 34.00 7.15 9.60
C SER A 57 32.99 6.00 9.41
N ILE A 58 33.44 4.75 9.52
CA ILE A 58 32.63 3.55 9.35
C ILE A 58 32.45 2.92 10.72
N ILE A 59 31.20 2.70 11.12
CA ILE A 59 30.87 2.05 12.38
C ILE A 59 30.99 0.53 12.17
N PRO A 60 31.92 -0.18 12.85
CA PRO A 60 32.04 -1.63 12.73
C PRO A 60 30.84 -2.37 13.31
N LEU A 61 30.52 -3.54 12.77
CA LEU A 61 29.56 -4.48 13.36
C LEU A 61 30.28 -5.77 13.79
N PRO A 62 30.94 -5.80 14.96
CA PRO A 62 31.77 -6.92 15.38
C PRO A 62 30.98 -8.21 15.70
N GLU A 63 29.69 -8.08 15.99
CA GLU A 63 28.79 -9.18 16.33
C GLU A 63 27.79 -9.49 15.20
N PHE A 64 27.99 -8.92 14.01
CA PHE A 64 27.08 -9.12 12.89
C PHE A 64 27.07 -10.58 12.43
N ASP A 65 25.88 -11.16 12.35
CA ASP A 65 25.64 -12.43 11.68
C ASP A 65 24.61 -12.24 10.57
N TRP A 66 25.07 -12.32 9.32
CA TRP A 66 24.20 -12.21 8.15
C TRP A 66 23.12 -13.30 8.15
N ARG A 67 23.39 -14.48 8.72
CA ARG A 67 22.46 -15.64 8.70
C ARG A 67 21.16 -15.37 9.46
N THR A 68 21.23 -14.53 10.48
CA THR A 68 20.10 -14.18 11.36
C THR A 68 19.59 -12.76 11.12
N THR A 69 20.25 -11.99 10.26
CA THR A 69 19.84 -10.63 9.94
C THR A 69 18.69 -10.67 8.94
N GLU A 70 17.52 -10.18 9.35
CA GLU A 70 16.36 -10.09 8.46
C GLU A 70 16.54 -9.00 7.39
N PRO A 71 16.04 -9.22 6.15
CA PRO A 71 16.05 -8.18 5.13
C PRO A 71 15.23 -6.97 5.58
N LEU A 72 15.70 -5.77 5.23
CA LEU A 72 14.94 -4.54 5.45
C LEU A 72 13.56 -4.63 4.80
N LYS A 73 12.55 -3.96 5.39
CA LYS A 73 11.18 -3.89 4.88
C LYS A 73 10.82 -2.48 4.42
N PHE A 74 10.81 -2.25 3.12
CA PHE A 74 10.40 -0.98 2.52
C PHE A 74 8.89 -0.94 2.27
N ARG A 75 8.19 0.07 2.83
CA ARG A 75 6.74 0.33 2.67
C ARG A 75 6.48 1.79 2.29
N ASN A 76 7.28 2.33 1.37
CA ASN A 76 7.26 3.75 1.00
C ASN A 76 6.25 4.12 -0.09
N PHE A 77 5.28 3.25 -0.37
CA PHE A 77 4.15 3.56 -1.24
C PHE A 77 3.19 4.53 -0.55
N LYS A 78 2.69 5.51 -1.30
CA LYS A 78 1.83 6.59 -0.79
C LYS A 78 0.57 6.68 -1.62
N ALA A 79 -0.56 6.96 -0.97
CA ALA A 79 -1.87 7.08 -1.61
C ALA A 79 -1.93 8.10 -2.76
N LYS A 80 -1.01 9.07 -2.81
CA LYS A 80 -0.86 9.98 -3.94
C LYS A 80 0.59 10.04 -4.37
N TYR A 81 0.82 9.82 -5.66
CA TYR A 81 2.16 9.83 -6.23
C TYR A 81 2.61 11.26 -6.59
N HIS A 82 3.80 11.64 -6.14
CA HIS A 82 4.45 12.89 -6.53
C HIS A 82 5.84 12.60 -7.08
N LEU A 83 6.08 12.95 -8.33
CA LEU A 83 7.37 12.79 -8.99
C LEU A 83 8.35 13.80 -8.38
N THR A 84 9.19 13.32 -7.47
CA THR A 84 10.23 14.10 -6.78
C THR A 84 11.50 13.26 -6.68
N MET A 85 12.64 13.88 -6.37
CA MET A 85 13.89 13.11 -6.20
C MET A 85 13.85 12.15 -4.99
N GLY A 86 13.03 12.45 -3.97
CA GLY A 86 12.79 11.56 -2.83
C GLY A 86 14.02 11.22 -1.98
N LEU A 87 15.03 12.09 -1.97
CA LEU A 87 16.31 11.82 -1.32
C LEU A 87 16.25 12.04 0.20
N SER A 88 16.89 11.15 0.94
CA SER A 88 17.29 11.31 2.35
C SER A 88 18.81 11.21 2.47
N ASN A 89 19.36 11.79 3.54
CA ASN A 89 20.78 11.61 3.86
C ASN A 89 21.02 10.20 4.41
N SER A 90 22.16 9.62 4.08
CA SER A 90 22.63 8.34 4.62
C SER A 90 24.10 8.47 5.04
N THR A 91 24.66 7.43 5.65
CA THR A 91 26.03 7.41 6.14
C THR A 91 26.89 6.40 5.37
N LEU A 92 28.23 6.54 5.48
CA LEU A 92 29.15 5.57 4.89
C LEU A 92 28.88 4.16 5.42
N SER A 93 28.57 4.03 6.71
CA SER A 93 28.26 2.76 7.37
C SER A 93 27.08 2.02 6.73
N GLU A 94 26.14 2.74 6.13
CA GLU A 94 24.91 2.21 5.55
C GLU A 94 25.02 2.02 4.02
N LEU A 95 26.22 2.09 3.44
CA LEU A 95 26.37 2.00 1.99
C LEU A 95 25.95 0.63 1.41
N ILE A 96 26.24 -0.46 2.13
CA ILE A 96 25.94 -1.83 1.71
C ILE A 96 25.18 -2.53 2.82
N GLU A 97 24.05 -3.14 2.48
CA GLU A 97 23.25 -3.99 3.37
C GLU A 97 23.50 -5.48 3.12
N MET A 98 23.71 -6.22 4.21
CA MET A 98 23.84 -7.68 4.22
C MET A 98 22.69 -8.28 5.03
N ASP A 99 22.14 -9.41 4.59
CA ASP A 99 21.05 -10.10 5.29
C ASP A 99 21.10 -11.61 5.00
N ARG A 100 20.16 -12.35 5.57
CA ARG A 100 20.06 -13.82 5.46
C ARG A 100 19.93 -14.34 4.04
N ASN A 101 19.56 -13.52 3.06
CA ASN A 101 19.44 -13.92 1.66
C ASN A 101 20.79 -13.92 0.93
N TYR A 102 21.87 -13.46 1.58
CA TYR A 102 23.17 -13.21 0.96
C TYR A 102 23.68 -14.36 0.06
N LEU A 103 23.76 -15.60 0.56
CA LEU A 103 24.34 -16.71 -0.22
C LEU A 103 23.50 -17.09 -1.43
N GLU A 104 22.17 -17.15 -1.27
CA GLU A 104 21.25 -17.40 -2.36
C GLU A 104 21.38 -16.32 -3.44
N ARG A 105 21.43 -15.05 -3.02
CA ARG A 105 21.64 -13.90 -3.92
C ARG A 105 22.96 -14.01 -4.66
N MET A 106 24.05 -14.41 -4.01
CA MET A 106 25.35 -14.58 -4.68
C MET A 106 25.31 -15.68 -5.75
N GLN A 107 24.55 -16.76 -5.53
CA GLN A 107 24.36 -17.80 -6.54
C GLN A 107 23.61 -17.25 -7.76
N VAL A 108 22.48 -16.57 -7.54
CA VAL A 108 21.67 -15.99 -8.62
C VAL A 108 22.48 -14.95 -9.42
N ARG A 109 23.24 -14.08 -8.74
CA ARG A 109 24.09 -13.07 -9.40
C ARG A 109 25.15 -13.71 -10.30
N ARG A 110 25.82 -14.77 -9.83
CA ARG A 110 26.80 -15.51 -10.66
C ARG A 110 26.16 -16.14 -11.88
N GLN A 111 24.97 -16.72 -11.73
CA GLN A 111 24.23 -17.28 -12.87
C GLN A 111 23.92 -16.20 -13.90
N ILE A 112 23.38 -15.05 -13.47
CA ILE A 112 23.05 -13.94 -14.36
C ILE A 112 24.29 -13.38 -15.07
N MET A 113 25.40 -13.17 -14.35
CA MET A 113 26.63 -12.69 -14.98
C MET A 113 27.20 -13.69 -15.99
N ASN A 114 26.93 -14.99 -15.83
CA ASN A 114 27.33 -16.02 -16.78
C ASN A 114 26.39 -16.09 -18.00
N GLU A 115 25.07 -16.06 -17.79
CA GLU A 115 24.06 -16.22 -18.85
C GLU A 115 23.77 -14.92 -19.63
N HIS A 116 23.93 -13.77 -18.98
CA HIS A 116 23.55 -12.45 -19.49
C HIS A 116 24.68 -11.43 -19.36
N HIS A 117 25.93 -11.88 -19.49
CA HIS A 117 27.12 -11.07 -19.26
C HIS A 117 27.07 -9.69 -19.94
N GLU A 118 26.73 -9.63 -21.22
CA GLU A 118 26.71 -8.36 -21.99
C GLU A 118 25.66 -7.35 -21.50
N ILE A 119 24.61 -7.81 -20.81
CA ILE A 119 23.57 -6.97 -20.21
C ILE A 119 23.94 -6.64 -18.77
N ALA A 120 24.61 -7.56 -18.07
CA ALA A 120 24.93 -7.44 -16.66
C ALA A 120 26.20 -6.63 -16.40
N ILE A 121 27.22 -6.69 -17.27
CA ILE A 121 28.52 -6.05 -17.04
C ILE A 121 29.02 -5.39 -18.31
N GLN A 122 29.38 -4.11 -18.20
CA GLN A 122 30.11 -3.42 -19.25
C GLN A 122 30.96 -2.29 -18.67
N THR A 123 32.10 -2.01 -19.31
CA THR A 123 33.02 -0.95 -18.90
C THR A 123 33.50 -0.16 -20.12
N GLY A 124 33.56 1.16 -20.01
CA GLY A 124 34.24 2.03 -20.95
C GLY A 124 35.73 2.13 -20.61
N PRO A 125 36.62 2.48 -21.56
CA PRO A 125 38.05 2.57 -21.29
C PRO A 125 38.41 3.63 -20.23
N GLU A 126 37.61 4.70 -20.15
CA GLU A 126 37.84 5.84 -19.24
C GLU A 126 37.46 5.55 -17.79
N ILE A 127 36.64 4.51 -17.51
CA ILE A 127 36.12 4.27 -16.15
C ILE A 127 37.11 3.51 -15.25
N LYS A 128 38.13 2.88 -15.80
CA LYS A 128 39.06 2.01 -15.07
C LYS A 128 39.63 2.65 -13.79
N PRO A 129 40.08 3.93 -13.76
CA PRO A 129 40.55 4.56 -12.53
C PRO A 129 39.48 4.61 -11.43
N ALA A 130 38.22 4.88 -11.79
CA ALA A 130 37.11 4.98 -10.83
C ALA A 130 36.70 3.60 -10.29
N VAL A 131 36.66 2.59 -11.17
CA VAL A 131 36.43 1.18 -10.76
C VAL A 131 37.52 0.74 -9.78
N ASN A 132 38.79 1.02 -10.10
CA ASN A 132 39.91 0.65 -9.24
C ASN A 132 39.87 1.37 -7.90
N GLU A 133 39.60 2.69 -7.89
CA GLU A 133 39.45 3.46 -6.66
C GLU A 133 38.36 2.88 -5.76
N PHE A 134 37.17 2.64 -6.32
CA PHE A 134 36.03 2.11 -5.59
C PHE A 134 36.32 0.71 -5.05
N TYR A 135 36.87 -0.18 -5.89
CA TYR A 135 37.23 -1.54 -5.50
C TYR A 135 38.26 -1.57 -4.37
N ILE A 136 39.35 -0.81 -4.50
CA ILE A 136 40.41 -0.76 -3.50
C ILE A 136 39.83 -0.27 -2.17
N TRP A 137 39.05 0.80 -2.17
CA TRP A 137 38.44 1.32 -0.96
C TRP A 137 37.47 0.30 -0.33
N LEU A 138 36.60 -0.31 -1.13
CA LEU A 138 35.67 -1.33 -0.62
C LEU A 138 36.39 -2.49 0.05
N THR A 139 37.41 -3.03 -0.61
CA THR A 139 38.07 -4.27 -0.18
C THR A 139 39.11 -4.06 0.92
N ASN A 140 39.82 -2.93 0.91
CA ASN A 140 40.89 -2.66 1.88
C ASN A 140 40.36 -1.93 3.13
N ILE A 141 39.24 -1.21 3.03
CA ILE A 141 38.72 -0.35 4.10
C ILE A 141 37.29 -0.75 4.47
N TYR A 142 36.33 -0.63 3.55
CA TYR A 142 34.92 -0.69 3.92
C TYR A 142 34.48 -2.06 4.45
N LEU A 143 34.62 -3.11 3.64
CA LEU A 143 34.13 -4.46 3.96
C LEU A 143 34.76 -5.04 5.24
N PRO A 144 36.11 -5.08 5.41
CA PRO A 144 36.72 -5.61 6.62
C PRO A 144 36.46 -4.74 7.86
N THR A 145 36.19 -3.44 7.71
CA THR A 145 35.84 -2.57 8.85
C THR A 145 34.38 -2.72 9.24
N ARG A 146 33.45 -2.69 8.29
CA ARG A 146 32.01 -2.72 8.54
C ARG A 146 31.52 -4.11 8.95
N PHE A 147 32.01 -5.16 8.27
CA PHE A 147 31.56 -6.54 8.45
C PHE A 147 32.73 -7.49 8.78
N PRO A 148 33.44 -7.28 9.91
CA PRO A 148 34.66 -8.02 10.25
C PRO A 148 34.44 -9.52 10.45
N THR A 149 33.21 -9.96 10.73
CA THR A 149 32.83 -11.38 10.83
C THR A 149 32.66 -12.04 9.47
N MET A 150 32.39 -11.28 8.42
CA MET A 150 32.22 -11.77 7.05
C MET A 150 33.49 -11.60 6.21
N PHE A 151 34.23 -10.52 6.40
CA PHE A 151 35.38 -10.18 5.58
C PHE A 151 36.62 -9.91 6.42
N THR A 152 37.69 -10.64 6.15
CA THR A 152 38.99 -10.44 6.81
C THR A 152 40.12 -10.39 5.81
N ILE A 153 41.04 -9.45 6.00
CA ILE A 153 42.24 -9.37 5.18
C ILE A 153 43.19 -10.51 5.56
N SER A 154 43.65 -11.26 4.56
CA SER A 154 44.66 -12.30 4.70
C SER A 154 45.73 -12.12 3.60
N GLY A 155 46.88 -11.57 4.00
CA GLY A 155 47.95 -11.20 3.07
C GLY A 155 47.48 -10.18 2.03
N THR A 156 47.53 -10.54 0.75
CA THR A 156 47.11 -9.69 -0.37
C THR A 156 45.68 -9.94 -0.83
N PHE A 157 44.89 -10.69 -0.06
CA PHE A 157 43.52 -11.06 -0.40
C PHE A 157 42.54 -10.70 0.71
N LEU A 158 41.28 -10.44 0.34
CA LEU A 158 40.14 -10.37 1.25
C LEU A 158 39.44 -11.72 1.26
N LEU A 159 39.42 -12.37 2.42
CA LEU A 159 38.68 -13.63 2.63
C LEU A 159 37.22 -13.29 2.97
N ASN A 160 36.29 -13.87 2.22
CA ASN A 160 34.87 -13.86 2.49
C ASN A 160 34.49 -15.17 3.22
N HIS A 161 34.29 -15.08 4.54
CA HIS A 161 33.96 -16.22 5.41
C HIS A 161 32.63 -16.89 5.07
N ALA A 162 31.68 -16.15 4.49
CA ALA A 162 30.40 -16.72 4.10
C ALA A 162 30.53 -17.69 2.93
N THR A 163 31.44 -17.42 1.98
CA THR A 163 31.66 -18.27 0.80
C THR A 163 32.95 -19.10 0.86
N SER A 164 33.78 -18.89 1.88
CA SER A 164 35.14 -19.44 2.00
C SER A 164 36.05 -19.14 0.80
N LYS A 165 35.74 -18.09 0.03
CA LYS A 165 36.52 -17.65 -1.13
C LYS A 165 37.30 -16.38 -0.79
N SER A 166 38.47 -16.24 -1.40
CA SER A 166 39.30 -15.06 -1.31
C SER A 166 39.37 -14.35 -2.65
N PHE A 167 39.46 -13.03 -2.63
CA PHE A 167 39.64 -12.20 -3.83
C PHE A 167 40.69 -11.11 -3.58
N PRO A 168 41.42 -10.66 -4.61
CA PRO A 168 42.62 -9.85 -4.43
C PRO A 168 42.28 -8.45 -3.88
N LEU A 169 43.14 -7.89 -3.01
CA LEU A 169 42.99 -6.52 -2.52
C LEU A 169 43.34 -5.47 -3.59
N GLN A 170 44.03 -5.88 -4.64
CA GLN A 170 44.28 -5.07 -5.83
C GLN A 170 43.34 -5.52 -6.94
N PRO A 171 42.74 -4.57 -7.68
CA PRO A 171 41.82 -4.90 -8.76
C PRO A 171 42.58 -5.60 -9.90
N PRO A 172 41.96 -6.56 -10.59
CA PRO A 172 42.50 -7.12 -11.83
C PRO A 172 42.83 -6.05 -12.89
N PRO A 173 43.72 -6.35 -13.86
CA PRO A 173 44.03 -5.42 -14.94
C PRO A 173 42.82 -5.04 -15.80
N ASN A 174 41.87 -5.96 -15.97
CA ASN A 174 40.64 -5.76 -16.72
C ASN A 174 39.53 -5.28 -15.76
N PRO A 175 38.94 -4.08 -15.97
CA PRO A 175 37.88 -3.57 -15.10
C PRO A 175 36.60 -4.42 -15.13
N VAL A 176 36.36 -5.22 -16.19
CA VAL A 176 35.26 -6.18 -16.24
C VAL A 176 35.41 -7.23 -15.13
N GLU A 177 36.59 -7.81 -14.99
CA GLU A 177 36.89 -8.80 -13.93
C GLU A 177 36.73 -8.20 -12.52
N THR A 178 37.08 -6.92 -12.35
CA THR A 178 36.83 -6.20 -11.10
C THR A 178 35.33 -6.14 -10.77
N PHE A 179 34.49 -5.86 -11.76
CA PHE A 179 33.04 -5.85 -11.60
C PHE A 179 32.44 -7.24 -11.39
N GLU A 180 32.97 -8.28 -12.02
CA GLU A 180 32.59 -9.67 -11.76
C GLU A 180 32.86 -10.05 -10.30
N ILE A 181 34.02 -9.65 -9.74
CA ILE A 181 34.35 -9.89 -8.33
C ILE A 181 33.34 -9.19 -7.42
N LEU A 182 33.03 -7.91 -7.70
CA LEU A 182 32.04 -7.16 -6.91
C LEU A 182 30.65 -7.80 -7.00
N GLY A 183 30.19 -8.14 -8.21
CA GLY A 183 28.90 -8.79 -8.44
C GLY A 183 28.77 -10.18 -7.81
N ALA A 184 29.88 -10.93 -7.73
CA ALA A 184 29.92 -12.28 -7.17
C ALA A 184 30.04 -12.33 -5.63
N ASN A 185 30.23 -11.16 -4.98
CA ASN A 185 30.46 -11.05 -3.53
C ASN A 185 29.56 -10.03 -2.82
N LEU A 186 28.88 -9.12 -3.52
CA LEU A 186 28.04 -8.08 -2.93
C LEU A 186 26.65 -8.10 -3.56
N ASP A 187 25.60 -8.12 -2.72
CA ASP A 187 24.21 -8.12 -3.16
C ASP A 187 23.72 -6.71 -3.53
N HIS A 188 24.52 -6.00 -4.33
CA HIS A 188 24.24 -4.64 -4.80
C HIS A 188 24.69 -4.52 -6.25
N ASP A 189 23.88 -3.85 -7.05
CA ASP A 189 24.24 -3.43 -8.39
C ASP A 189 24.94 -2.07 -8.33
N PHE A 190 25.99 -1.89 -9.13
CA PHE A 190 26.84 -0.71 -9.11
C PHE A 190 26.93 -0.12 -10.50
N LEU A 191 26.62 1.18 -10.62
CA LEU A 191 26.66 1.95 -11.85
C LEU A 191 27.52 3.18 -11.61
N LEU A 192 28.61 3.30 -12.37
CA LEU A 192 29.58 4.38 -12.22
C LEU A 192 29.42 5.39 -13.36
N LEU A 193 29.24 6.65 -12.97
CA LEU A 193 29.06 7.75 -13.89
C LEU A 193 30.25 8.72 -13.85
N LEU A 194 30.64 9.21 -15.02
CA LEU A 194 31.62 10.28 -15.20
C LEU A 194 30.94 11.54 -15.75
N PRO A 195 31.48 12.74 -15.49
CA PRO A 195 31.05 13.95 -16.18
C PRO A 195 31.12 13.76 -17.71
N ALA A 196 30.11 14.25 -18.42
CA ALA A 196 30.11 14.26 -19.87
C ALA A 196 31.26 15.13 -20.41
N LYS A 197 31.84 14.76 -21.55
CA LYS A 197 32.98 15.48 -22.15
C LYS A 197 32.64 16.91 -22.57
N ASP A 198 31.38 17.18 -22.86
CA ASP A 198 30.87 18.52 -23.20
C ASP A 198 30.56 19.37 -21.95
N GLY A 199 30.78 18.83 -20.74
CA GLY A 199 30.52 19.53 -19.48
C GLY A 199 29.04 19.60 -19.10
N ASP A 200 28.15 18.91 -19.83
CA ASP A 200 26.71 18.92 -19.57
C ASP A 200 26.23 17.53 -19.11
N GLY A 201 26.17 17.36 -17.79
CA GLY A 201 25.61 16.19 -17.12
C GLY A 201 26.61 15.05 -16.95
N TYR A 202 26.07 13.85 -16.71
CA TYR A 202 26.84 12.63 -16.42
C TYR A 202 26.50 11.52 -17.41
N VAL A 203 27.47 10.66 -17.69
CA VAL A 203 27.35 9.52 -18.61
C VAL A 203 27.63 8.23 -17.85
N LEU A 204 26.80 7.21 -18.08
CA LEU A 204 27.06 5.86 -17.55
C LEU A 204 28.27 5.26 -18.28
N LYS A 205 29.37 5.06 -17.55
CA LYS A 205 30.65 4.62 -18.13
C LYS A 205 31.13 3.26 -17.64
N GLY A 206 30.48 2.66 -16.65
CA GLY A 206 30.68 1.26 -16.32
C GLY A 206 29.67 0.77 -15.29
N TYR A 207 29.36 -0.52 -15.32
CA TYR A 207 28.39 -1.10 -14.40
C TYR A 207 28.58 -2.60 -14.18
N VAL A 208 28.05 -3.06 -13.04
CA VAL A 208 27.58 -4.43 -12.80
C VAL A 208 26.12 -4.35 -12.30
N THR A 209 25.20 -4.81 -13.13
CA THR A 209 23.75 -4.70 -12.91
C THR A 209 23.11 -6.07 -13.14
N CYS A 210 23.04 -6.88 -12.08
CA CYS A 210 22.44 -8.21 -12.12
C CYS A 210 20.92 -8.16 -11.93
N PHE A 211 20.35 -7.17 -11.25
CA PHE A 211 18.91 -7.13 -10.99
C PHE A 211 18.24 -5.88 -11.61
N PRO A 212 18.32 -5.69 -12.94
CA PRO A 212 17.56 -4.63 -13.59
C PRO A 212 16.05 -4.87 -13.43
N ALA A 213 15.28 -3.78 -13.45
CA ALA A 213 13.84 -3.78 -13.28
C ALA A 213 13.14 -3.23 -14.53
N GLY A 214 13.03 -4.05 -15.58
CA GLY A 214 12.35 -3.69 -16.83
C GLY A 214 13.13 -2.79 -17.76
N PHE A 215 14.47 -2.78 -17.65
CA PHE A 215 15.34 -2.05 -18.56
C PHE A 215 16.58 -2.87 -18.90
N ASN A 216 17.07 -2.69 -20.14
CA ASN A 216 18.30 -3.31 -20.59
C ASN A 216 19.49 -2.37 -20.35
N THR A 217 20.36 -2.68 -19.39
CA THR A 217 21.50 -1.81 -19.04
C THR A 217 22.48 -1.61 -20.19
N LYS A 218 22.62 -2.60 -21.09
CA LYS A 218 23.47 -2.50 -22.29
C LYS A 218 23.00 -1.38 -23.21
N GLU A 219 21.69 -1.24 -23.39
CA GLU A 219 21.10 -0.17 -24.22
C GLU A 219 21.25 1.20 -23.57
N LYS A 220 21.49 1.27 -22.25
CA LYS A 220 21.69 2.52 -21.51
C LYS A 220 23.18 2.89 -21.38
N PHE A 221 24.08 2.02 -21.81
CA PHE A 221 25.52 2.24 -21.70
C PHE A 221 25.98 3.39 -22.59
N GLU A 222 26.93 4.19 -22.09
CA GLU A 222 27.45 5.42 -22.74
C GLU A 222 26.43 6.53 -23.02
N MET A 223 25.19 6.40 -22.53
CA MET A 223 24.19 7.45 -22.63
C MET A 223 24.34 8.46 -21.47
N LYS A 224 23.94 9.71 -21.73
CA LYS A 224 23.79 10.69 -20.65
C LYS A 224 22.63 10.31 -19.74
N LEU A 225 22.71 10.70 -18.48
CA LEU A 225 21.69 10.45 -17.46
C LEU A 225 20.30 10.90 -17.94
N ARG A 226 20.20 12.08 -18.55
CA ARG A 226 18.95 12.62 -19.10
C ARG A 226 18.36 11.74 -20.21
N ASP A 227 19.20 11.15 -21.05
CA ASP A 227 18.78 10.32 -22.17
C ASP A 227 18.34 8.93 -21.71
N ILE A 228 19.00 8.39 -20.68
CA ILE A 228 18.59 7.14 -20.03
C ILE A 228 17.16 7.27 -19.49
N HIS A 229 16.83 8.42 -18.90
CA HIS A 229 15.54 8.70 -18.27
C HIS A 229 14.50 9.30 -19.22
N LYS A 230 14.84 9.57 -20.48
CA LYS A 230 13.91 10.11 -21.49
C LYS A 230 12.56 9.35 -21.56
N PRO A 231 12.50 8.00 -21.42
CA PRO A 231 11.23 7.29 -21.47
C PRO A 231 10.35 7.47 -20.22
N VAL A 232 10.85 8.07 -19.14
CA VAL A 232 10.10 8.27 -17.89
C VAL A 232 9.18 9.49 -18.04
N PRO A 233 7.85 9.33 -17.96
CA PRO A 233 6.92 10.44 -18.10
C PRO A 233 7.19 11.54 -17.07
N GLY A 234 7.11 12.80 -17.52
CA GLY A 234 7.32 13.97 -16.67
C GLY A 234 8.76 14.19 -16.19
N TYR A 235 9.72 13.33 -16.55
CA TYR A 235 11.11 13.46 -16.12
C TYR A 235 11.73 14.77 -16.62
N LYS A 236 11.60 15.06 -17.92
CA LYS A 236 12.19 16.24 -18.55
C LYS A 236 11.70 17.54 -17.91
N GLU A 237 10.41 17.61 -17.62
CA GLU A 237 9.75 18.80 -17.10
C GLU A 237 9.99 18.99 -15.60
N LYS A 238 10.07 17.89 -14.84
CA LYS A 238 10.03 17.95 -13.36
C LYS A 238 11.35 17.60 -12.66
N LEU A 239 12.17 16.72 -13.26
CA LEU A 239 13.35 16.18 -12.58
C LEU A 239 14.67 16.54 -13.26
N ASP A 240 14.73 16.59 -14.58
CA ASP A 240 15.96 16.71 -15.38
C ASP A 240 16.95 17.76 -14.82
N LYS A 241 16.54 19.04 -14.83
CA LYS A 241 17.36 20.15 -14.31
C LYS A 241 17.69 20.04 -12.82
N SER A 242 16.80 19.43 -12.03
CA SER A 242 17.02 19.30 -10.59
C SER A 242 18.03 18.20 -10.27
N MET A 243 17.99 17.11 -11.04
CA MET A 243 18.87 15.96 -10.92
C MET A 243 20.29 16.33 -11.34
N ASP A 244 20.47 16.99 -12.50
CA ASP A 244 21.80 17.44 -12.94
C ASP A 244 22.45 18.36 -11.90
N ARG A 245 21.72 19.39 -11.44
CA ARG A 245 22.23 20.30 -10.41
C ARG A 245 22.57 19.59 -9.11
N PHE A 246 21.79 18.59 -8.72
CA PHE A 246 22.06 17.82 -7.52
C PHE A 246 23.33 16.98 -7.69
N PHE A 247 23.44 16.27 -8.81
CA PHE A 247 24.60 15.43 -9.12
C PHE A 247 25.87 16.28 -9.14
N ASP A 248 25.86 17.46 -9.78
CA ASP A 248 27.01 18.38 -9.79
C ASP A 248 27.42 18.87 -8.40
N LYS A 249 26.44 19.16 -7.54
CA LYS A 249 26.68 19.69 -6.18
C LYS A 249 26.98 18.61 -5.14
N LEU A 250 26.78 17.33 -5.45
CA LEU A 250 27.02 16.27 -4.46
C LEU A 250 28.49 16.24 -4.09
N GLU A 251 28.81 16.61 -2.86
CA GLU A 251 30.17 16.67 -2.33
C GLU A 251 30.70 15.27 -2.01
N VAL A 252 32.02 15.14 -1.95
CA VAL A 252 32.67 13.93 -1.41
C VAL A 252 32.21 13.75 0.04
N GLY A 253 31.98 12.49 0.43
CA GLY A 253 31.60 12.06 1.78
C GLY A 253 30.15 12.31 2.17
N LYS A 254 29.40 13.07 1.36
CA LYS A 254 27.94 13.08 1.41
C LYS A 254 27.39 11.87 0.67
N ILE A 255 26.51 11.16 1.35
CA ILE A 255 25.77 10.03 0.78
C ILE A 255 24.29 10.34 0.90
N VAL A 256 23.59 10.12 -0.19
CA VAL A 256 22.13 10.16 -0.21
C VAL A 256 21.59 8.81 -0.59
N GLU A 257 20.40 8.54 -0.09
CA GLU A 257 19.64 7.35 -0.42
C GLU A 257 18.21 7.72 -0.82
N ARG A 258 17.56 6.79 -1.51
CA ARG A 258 16.12 6.80 -1.76
C ARG A 258 15.62 5.37 -1.91
N SER A 259 14.32 5.19 -1.73
CA SER A 259 13.66 3.94 -2.09
C SER A 259 12.79 4.16 -3.33
N ASN A 260 12.96 3.29 -4.33
CA ASN A 260 12.05 3.17 -5.46
C ASN A 260 11.22 1.88 -5.31
N TRP A 261 10.00 1.85 -5.84
CA TRP A 261 9.19 0.64 -5.82
C TRP A 261 8.41 0.44 -7.11
N SER A 262 8.14 -0.82 -7.41
CA SER A 262 7.27 -1.28 -8.49
C SER A 262 6.61 -2.60 -8.06
N VAL A 263 5.76 -3.16 -8.92
CA VAL A 263 5.22 -4.52 -8.71
C VAL A 263 5.69 -5.42 -9.84
N SER A 264 6.09 -6.63 -9.47
CA SER A 264 6.51 -7.68 -10.38
C SER A 264 5.56 -8.86 -10.27
N THR A 265 5.08 -9.38 -11.40
CA THR A 265 4.13 -10.52 -11.47
C THR A 265 4.81 -11.89 -11.39
N ASN A 266 6.11 -11.90 -11.09
CA ASN A 266 6.92 -13.08 -10.88
C ASN A 266 8.06 -12.76 -9.90
N ASP A 267 8.78 -13.80 -9.48
CA ASP A 267 9.89 -13.78 -8.53
C ASP A 267 11.25 -13.48 -9.19
N ARG A 268 11.29 -13.15 -10.49
CA ARG A 268 12.55 -12.96 -11.21
C ARG A 268 13.24 -11.67 -10.78
N LEU A 269 14.47 -11.81 -10.31
CA LEU A 269 15.31 -10.67 -9.95
C LEU A 269 15.90 -9.96 -11.17
N PHE A 270 16.24 -10.71 -12.22
CA PHE A 270 16.68 -10.20 -13.51
C PHE A 270 15.49 -9.97 -14.45
N SER A 271 15.22 -8.71 -14.76
CA SER A 271 14.20 -8.31 -15.73
C SER A 271 14.76 -7.22 -16.64
N ALA A 272 15.20 -7.60 -17.84
CA ALA A 272 15.77 -6.68 -18.82
C ALA A 272 14.71 -5.96 -19.69
N SER A 273 13.43 -6.32 -19.57
CA SER A 273 12.29 -5.73 -20.28
C SER A 273 10.97 -6.01 -19.53
N GLY A 274 9.88 -5.33 -19.89
CA GLY A 274 8.51 -5.66 -19.44
C GLY A 274 8.05 -5.09 -18.08
N ASN A 275 8.95 -4.69 -17.16
CA ASN A 275 8.53 -3.98 -15.93
C ASN A 275 8.26 -2.47 -16.15
N HIS A 276 8.39 -1.98 -17.38
CA HIS A 276 8.00 -0.65 -17.81
C HIS A 276 7.35 -0.76 -19.19
N LEU A 277 6.19 -0.11 -19.38
CA LEU A 277 5.56 0.09 -20.68
C LEU A 277 6.15 1.34 -21.35
N TYR A 278 6.92 1.14 -22.40
CA TYR A 278 7.46 2.26 -23.17
C TYR A 278 6.44 2.81 -24.18
N GLU A 279 6.65 4.04 -24.64
CA GLU A 279 5.76 4.70 -25.60
C GLU A 279 5.63 3.85 -26.88
N GLY A 280 4.41 3.39 -27.18
CA GLY A 280 4.10 2.50 -28.31
C GLY A 280 3.97 1.01 -27.96
N GLU A 281 4.22 0.61 -26.71
CA GLU A 281 3.97 -0.74 -26.24
C GLU A 281 2.53 -0.88 -25.70
N GLU A 282 1.81 -1.88 -26.19
CA GLU A 282 0.48 -2.21 -25.66
C GLU A 282 0.62 -3.10 -24.42
N PRO A 283 -0.14 -2.83 -23.34
CA PRO A 283 -0.13 -3.68 -22.15
C PRO A 283 -0.56 -5.10 -22.52
N GLN A 284 0.34 -6.07 -22.31
CA GLN A 284 -0.02 -7.48 -22.47
C GLN A 284 -1.03 -7.89 -21.40
N GLU A 285 -2.10 -8.54 -21.84
CA GLU A 285 -3.12 -9.08 -20.96
C GLU A 285 -2.63 -10.33 -20.23
N GLU A 286 -1.95 -10.17 -19.10
CA GLU A 286 -1.61 -11.29 -18.22
C GLU A 286 -2.62 -11.43 -17.07
N GLU A 287 -2.89 -12.68 -16.67
CA GLU A 287 -3.66 -13.03 -15.48
C GLU A 287 -2.71 -12.92 -14.27
N VAL A 288 -3.05 -12.05 -13.30
CA VAL A 288 -2.16 -11.78 -12.16
C VAL A 288 -2.44 -12.77 -11.03
N ASP A 289 -1.48 -13.65 -10.75
CA ASP A 289 -1.50 -14.52 -9.57
C ASP A 289 -0.85 -13.82 -8.36
N ILE A 290 -1.66 -13.46 -7.36
CA ILE A 290 -1.18 -12.80 -6.14
C ILE A 290 -0.07 -13.60 -5.41
N ASN A 291 -0.10 -14.93 -5.51
CA ASN A 291 0.89 -15.80 -4.86
C ASN A 291 2.25 -15.76 -5.57
N ARG A 292 2.29 -15.22 -6.78
CA ARG A 292 3.50 -15.05 -7.60
C ARG A 292 3.79 -13.57 -7.86
N THR A 293 3.10 -12.67 -7.18
CA THR A 293 3.26 -11.22 -7.34
C THR A 293 4.00 -10.65 -6.13
N PHE A 294 4.91 -9.73 -6.40
CA PHE A 294 5.82 -9.16 -5.41
C PHE A 294 5.81 -7.63 -5.49
N LEU A 295 5.84 -6.99 -4.33
CA LEU A 295 6.30 -5.60 -4.21
C LEU A 295 7.83 -5.62 -4.36
N ARG A 296 8.32 -5.08 -5.48
CA ARG A 296 9.75 -4.92 -5.73
C ARG A 296 10.17 -3.54 -5.24
N CYS A 297 11.14 -3.49 -4.34
CA CYS A 297 11.72 -2.23 -3.87
C CYS A 297 13.22 -2.19 -4.12
N GLU A 298 13.73 -1.03 -4.44
CA GLU A 298 15.16 -0.77 -4.59
C GLU A 298 15.58 0.26 -3.57
N ARG A 299 16.48 -0.12 -2.67
CA ARG A 299 17.21 0.84 -1.84
C ARG A 299 18.37 1.34 -2.68
N GLN A 300 18.29 2.59 -3.11
CA GLN A 300 19.26 3.22 -4.00
C GLN A 300 20.13 4.18 -3.20
N THR A 301 21.44 4.14 -3.40
CA THR A 301 22.41 5.07 -2.81
C THR A 301 23.19 5.79 -3.91
N LEU A 302 23.61 7.02 -3.63
CA LEU A 302 24.43 7.82 -4.53
C LEU A 302 25.50 8.55 -3.72
N HIS A 303 26.76 8.41 -4.16
CA HIS A 303 27.89 9.10 -3.55
C HIS A 303 28.98 9.42 -4.56
N ARG A 304 29.88 10.33 -4.19
CA ARG A 304 31.03 10.74 -5.00
C ARG A 304 32.35 10.19 -4.46
N LEU A 305 33.15 9.59 -5.34
CA LEU A 305 34.49 9.11 -5.01
C LEU A 305 35.48 10.27 -4.77
N PRO A 306 36.40 10.16 -3.79
CA PRO A 306 37.28 11.25 -3.40
C PRO A 306 38.32 11.66 -4.45
N LYS A 307 38.91 10.71 -5.19
CA LYS A 307 40.00 10.94 -6.16
C LYS A 307 39.48 11.22 -7.56
N THR A 308 38.77 10.26 -8.15
CA THR A 308 38.29 10.35 -9.54
C THR A 308 37.07 11.24 -9.68
N LYS A 309 36.42 11.59 -8.57
CA LYS A 309 35.15 12.35 -8.53
C LYS A 309 34.00 11.67 -9.28
N ALA A 310 34.16 10.40 -9.67
CA ALA A 310 33.09 9.62 -10.27
C ALA A 310 31.93 9.48 -9.28
N LEU A 311 30.72 9.41 -9.82
CA LEU A 311 29.52 9.12 -9.05
C LEU A 311 29.29 7.61 -9.07
N VAL A 312 29.03 7.05 -7.90
CA VAL A 312 28.64 5.65 -7.73
C VAL A 312 27.16 5.67 -7.37
N PHE A 313 26.33 5.24 -8.31
CA PHE A 313 24.94 4.89 -8.07
C PHE A 313 24.89 3.39 -7.77
N SER A 314 24.32 3.03 -6.63
CA SER A 314 24.22 1.63 -6.21
C SER A 314 22.80 1.33 -5.79
N PHE A 315 22.33 0.12 -6.01
CA PHE A 315 21.06 -0.31 -5.43
C PHE A 315 21.04 -1.77 -5.03
N LYS A 316 20.25 -2.06 -3.98
CA LYS A 316 19.88 -3.42 -3.58
C LYS A 316 18.38 -3.62 -3.76
N THR A 317 18.03 -4.72 -4.41
CA THR A 317 16.65 -5.09 -4.73
C THR A 317 16.07 -6.03 -3.68
N TYR A 318 14.93 -5.64 -3.12
CA TYR A 318 14.10 -6.43 -2.23
C TYR A 318 12.82 -6.84 -2.95
N MET A 319 12.40 -8.09 -2.77
CA MET A 319 11.16 -8.64 -3.31
C MET A 319 10.32 -9.10 -2.12
N TYR A 320 9.16 -8.46 -1.91
CA TYR A 320 8.23 -8.86 -0.85
C TYR A 320 7.01 -9.50 -1.50
N PRO A 321 6.67 -10.77 -1.19
CA PRO A 321 5.42 -11.36 -1.61
C PRO A 321 4.26 -10.44 -1.23
N LEU A 322 3.30 -10.22 -2.14
CA LEU A 322 2.13 -9.42 -1.82
C LEU A 322 1.26 -10.05 -0.72
N LYS A 323 1.37 -11.37 -0.55
CA LYS A 323 0.80 -12.09 0.59
C LYS A 323 1.28 -11.51 1.92
N ASP A 324 2.57 -11.28 2.08
CA ASP A 324 3.16 -10.71 3.30
C ASP A 324 2.67 -9.28 3.52
N ILE A 325 2.58 -8.47 2.45
CA ILE A 325 2.02 -7.11 2.54
C ILE A 325 0.56 -7.13 3.00
N LYS A 326 -0.22 -8.12 2.56
CA LYS A 326 -1.61 -8.32 2.99
C LYS A 326 -1.68 -8.76 4.46
N GLU A 327 -0.87 -9.73 4.87
CA GLU A 327 -0.79 -10.22 6.26
C GLU A 327 -0.33 -9.12 7.23
N GLU A 328 0.50 -8.19 6.77
CA GLU A 328 0.89 -6.98 7.51
C GLU A 328 -0.24 -5.93 7.61
N GLY A 329 -1.41 -6.15 6.98
CA GLY A 329 -2.54 -5.23 6.97
C GLY A 329 -2.37 -4.03 6.02
N LEU A 330 -1.38 -4.07 5.13
CA LEU A 330 -1.01 -2.96 4.24
C LEU A 330 -1.55 -3.10 2.81
N GLY A 331 -2.35 -4.14 2.54
CA GLY A 331 -2.88 -4.42 1.20
C GLY A 331 -3.72 -3.27 0.63
N GLU A 332 -4.57 -2.64 1.44
CA GLU A 332 -5.37 -1.49 1.01
C GLU A 332 -4.49 -0.26 0.74
N GLY A 333 -3.51 0.02 1.60
CA GLY A 333 -2.58 1.13 1.41
C GLY A 333 -1.77 0.99 0.11
N LEU A 334 -1.37 -0.24 -0.23
CA LEU A 334 -0.70 -0.52 -1.50
C LEU A 334 -1.64 -0.34 -2.69
N ALA A 335 -2.88 -0.84 -2.61
CA ALA A 335 -3.88 -0.66 -3.67
C ALA A 335 -4.19 0.83 -3.92
N GLN A 336 -4.40 1.60 -2.85
CA GLN A 336 -4.59 3.06 -2.92
C GLN A 336 -3.37 3.76 -3.53
N ALA A 337 -2.15 3.35 -3.19
CA ALA A 337 -0.95 3.94 -3.76
C ALA A 337 -0.81 3.65 -5.26
N ILE A 338 -1.22 2.47 -5.69
CA ILE A 338 -1.26 2.09 -7.10
C ILE A 338 -2.31 2.93 -7.85
N ASP A 339 -3.53 3.04 -7.34
CA ASP A 339 -4.57 3.88 -7.96
C ASP A 339 -4.17 5.37 -7.96
N GLY A 340 -3.50 5.79 -6.89
CA GLY A 340 -2.91 7.10 -6.70
C GLY A 340 -1.81 7.49 -7.68
N LEU A 341 -1.30 6.55 -8.48
CA LEU A 341 -0.43 6.87 -9.62
C LEU A 341 -1.16 7.73 -10.65
N LYS A 342 -2.45 7.44 -10.92
CA LYS A 342 -3.28 8.20 -11.88
C LYS A 342 -3.68 9.56 -11.36
N GLU A 343 -3.90 9.66 -10.06
CA GLU A 343 -4.29 10.91 -9.41
C GLU A 343 -3.08 11.76 -9.02
N GLY A 344 -1.88 11.24 -9.27
CA GLY A 344 -0.61 11.84 -8.90
C GLY A 344 -0.20 13.00 -9.79
N SER A 345 1.01 13.52 -9.52
CA SER A 345 1.55 14.66 -10.28
C SER A 345 1.90 14.34 -11.73
N VAL A 346 2.01 13.06 -12.09
CA VAL A 346 2.33 12.57 -13.45
C VAL A 346 1.48 11.32 -13.71
N PRO A 347 0.20 11.49 -14.10
CA PRO A 347 -0.75 10.40 -14.30
C PRO A 347 -0.30 9.32 -15.29
N GLU A 348 0.55 9.70 -16.26
CA GLU A 348 1.11 8.81 -17.27
C GLU A 348 1.99 7.70 -16.67
N ILE A 349 2.51 7.89 -15.46
CA ILE A 349 3.22 6.83 -14.71
C ILE A 349 2.28 5.67 -14.36
N ALA A 350 0.97 5.89 -14.29
CA ALA A 350 0.02 4.79 -14.10
C ALA A 350 -0.11 3.86 -15.31
N LEU A 351 0.35 4.28 -16.50
CA LEU A 351 0.47 3.42 -17.66
C LEU A 351 1.69 2.49 -17.56
N LEU A 352 2.69 2.82 -16.72
CA LEU A 352 3.94 2.07 -16.55
C LEU A 352 3.81 0.85 -15.60
N ASN A 353 2.77 0.04 -15.79
CA ASN A 353 2.31 -1.08 -14.93
C ASN A 353 1.40 -0.66 -13.80
N LEU A 354 0.29 -1.42 -13.65
CA LEU A 354 -0.28 -1.88 -12.37
C LEU A 354 -1.81 -2.09 -12.35
N ARG A 355 -2.55 -1.72 -13.42
CA ARG A 355 -4.02 -1.71 -13.37
C ARG A 355 -4.67 -3.08 -13.06
N ARG A 356 -4.00 -4.21 -13.36
CA ARG A 356 -4.49 -5.57 -13.03
C ARG A 356 -4.00 -6.11 -11.69
N CYS A 357 -2.86 -5.65 -11.15
CA CYS A 357 -2.41 -6.03 -9.81
C CYS A 357 -3.39 -5.54 -8.75
N VAL A 358 -3.98 -4.35 -8.92
CA VAL A 358 -5.08 -3.86 -8.07
C VAL A 358 -6.25 -4.83 -8.09
N ILE A 359 -6.70 -5.28 -9.27
CA ILE A 359 -7.83 -6.21 -9.39
C ILE A 359 -7.50 -7.55 -8.74
N ALA A 360 -6.28 -8.08 -8.84
CA ALA A 360 -5.86 -9.34 -8.19
C ALA A 360 -5.65 -9.24 -6.67
N ILE A 361 -5.12 -8.12 -6.19
CA ILE A 361 -5.00 -7.80 -4.75
C ILE A 361 -6.39 -7.63 -4.13
N GLU A 362 -7.29 -6.93 -4.84
CA GLU A 362 -8.67 -6.70 -4.41
C GLU A 362 -9.59 -7.90 -4.56
N SER A 363 -9.35 -8.79 -5.55
CA SER A 363 -10.22 -9.94 -5.84
C SER A 363 -9.93 -11.16 -4.97
N ARG A 364 -8.68 -11.35 -4.51
CA ARG A 364 -8.30 -12.43 -3.55
C ARG A 364 -8.22 -11.99 -2.09
N ALA A 365 -8.56 -10.74 -1.78
CA ALA A 365 -8.94 -10.35 -0.41
C ALA A 365 -10.24 -11.04 0.07
N LEU A 366 -10.86 -11.90 -0.76
CA LEU A 366 -12.26 -12.29 -0.64
C LEU A 366 -12.53 -13.80 -0.64
N ILE A 367 -11.51 -14.65 -0.79
CA ILE A 367 -11.73 -16.09 -0.94
C ILE A 367 -11.12 -16.94 0.18
N ASP A 368 -10.12 -16.47 0.95
CA ASP A 368 -9.59 -17.26 2.08
C ASP A 368 -9.78 -16.55 3.42
N GLU A 369 -10.66 -17.18 4.20
CA GLU A 369 -10.87 -17.19 5.65
C GLU A 369 -10.90 -15.85 6.42
N GLY A 370 -12.14 -15.40 6.68
CA GLY A 370 -12.67 -15.66 8.02
C GLY A 370 -12.29 -14.73 9.16
N HIS A 371 -11.53 -13.65 9.00
CA HIS A 371 -11.39 -12.65 10.08
C HIS A 371 -11.29 -11.22 9.56
N ILE A 372 -12.39 -10.47 9.65
CA ILE A 372 -12.43 -9.03 9.46
C ILE A 372 -12.20 -8.37 10.83
N THR A 373 -10.97 -7.93 11.11
CA THR A 373 -10.70 -6.99 12.20
C THR A 373 -10.58 -5.59 11.63
N ARG A 374 -11.54 -4.72 11.97
CA ARG A 374 -11.55 -3.28 11.66
C ARG A 374 -10.43 -2.56 12.43
N PRO A 375 -9.75 -1.56 11.85
CA PRO A 375 -9.06 -0.55 12.65
C PRO A 375 -10.09 0.36 13.35
N PRO A 376 -9.77 0.89 14.54
CA PRO A 376 -10.67 1.76 15.27
C PRO A 376 -10.67 3.16 14.64
N TYR A 377 -11.87 3.64 14.30
CA TYR A 377 -12.19 5.01 13.87
C TYR A 377 -11.73 5.45 12.47
N LEU A 378 -12.59 5.21 11.48
CA LEU A 378 -12.81 6.14 10.37
C LEU A 378 -14.32 6.44 10.35
N THR A 379 -14.68 7.58 10.91
CA THR A 379 -16.02 8.15 10.85
C THR A 379 -16.38 8.45 9.40
N CYS A 380 -17.47 7.87 8.90
CA CYS A 380 -18.07 8.26 7.63
C CYS A 380 -18.44 9.76 7.69
N PRO A 381 -17.86 10.65 6.85
CA PRO A 381 -18.08 12.09 6.99
C PRO A 381 -19.35 12.59 6.26
N LYS A 382 -20.18 11.72 5.69
CA LYS A 382 -21.45 12.15 5.05
C LYS A 382 -22.61 12.09 6.04
N VAL A 383 -22.64 13.07 6.94
CA VAL A 383 -23.82 13.33 7.77
C VAL A 383 -24.84 14.09 6.92
N TYR A 384 -26.04 13.52 6.75
CA TYR A 384 -27.15 14.20 6.08
C TYR A 384 -27.82 15.18 7.05
N SER A 385 -27.87 16.46 6.68
CA SER A 385 -28.69 17.46 7.37
C SER A 385 -30.15 17.31 6.95
N LEU A 386 -31.07 17.25 7.90
CA LEU A 386 -32.50 17.17 7.63
C LEU A 386 -33.11 18.60 7.56
N THR A 387 -33.60 19.04 6.40
CA THR A 387 -34.31 20.33 6.17
C THR A 387 -35.80 20.22 5.76
N LYS A 388 -36.74 21.01 6.30
CA LYS A 388 -38.17 20.93 5.89
C LYS A 388 -38.36 21.00 4.35
N SER A 389 -39.07 20.03 3.76
CA SER A 389 -39.32 20.00 2.31
C SER A 389 -40.20 21.17 1.84
N ALA A 390 -39.90 21.70 0.65
CA ALA A 390 -40.74 22.66 -0.07
C ALA A 390 -41.94 22.00 -0.80
N HIS A 391 -42.04 20.67 -0.81
CA HIS A 391 -43.07 19.92 -1.55
C HIS A 391 -43.93 19.05 -0.61
N PRO A 392 -45.24 18.95 -0.87
CA PRO A 392 -46.14 18.14 -0.06
C PRO A 392 -45.88 16.64 -0.24
N ALA A 393 -46.25 15.84 0.78
CA ALA A 393 -46.24 14.38 0.69
C ALA A 393 -47.09 13.88 -0.49
N THR A 394 -46.65 12.80 -1.13
CA THR A 394 -47.38 12.24 -2.29
C THR A 394 -48.75 11.68 -1.88
N PRO A 395 -49.76 11.70 -2.78
CA PRO A 395 -51.08 11.12 -2.50
C PRO A 395 -51.01 9.66 -2.04
N GLY A 396 -50.16 8.84 -2.66
CA GLY A 396 -50.00 7.44 -2.29
C GLY A 396 -49.40 7.24 -0.89
N PHE A 397 -48.53 8.13 -0.43
CA PHE A 397 -47.96 8.05 0.91
C PHE A 397 -48.99 8.48 1.97
N ARG A 398 -49.77 9.52 1.67
CA ARG A 398 -50.88 9.98 2.51
C ARG A 398 -51.96 8.91 2.64
N ASP A 399 -52.28 8.23 1.53
CA ASP A 399 -53.21 7.11 1.50
C ASP A 399 -52.70 5.92 2.34
N LEU A 400 -51.39 5.63 2.32
CA LEU A 400 -50.79 4.62 3.17
C LEU A 400 -50.94 4.98 4.66
N LEU A 401 -50.64 6.23 5.05
CA LEU A 401 -50.84 6.70 6.43
C LEU A 401 -52.30 6.62 6.86
N HIS A 402 -53.24 6.97 5.97
CA HIS A 402 -54.65 6.84 6.26
C HIS A 402 -55.06 5.37 6.46
N LYS A 403 -54.71 4.50 5.52
CA LYS A 403 -55.23 3.12 5.46
C LYS A 403 -54.51 2.15 6.39
N TYR A 404 -53.18 2.20 6.43
CA TYR A 404 -52.39 1.31 7.29
C TYR A 404 -52.50 1.74 8.76
N SER A 405 -52.28 3.03 9.04
CA SER A 405 -52.23 3.56 10.40
C SER A 405 -53.60 3.93 10.96
N LYS A 406 -54.66 3.85 10.15
CA LYS A 406 -56.03 4.28 10.50
C LYS A 406 -56.09 5.74 10.98
N ILE A 407 -55.22 6.60 10.44
CA ILE A 407 -55.22 8.05 10.72
C ILE A 407 -56.34 8.68 9.88
N PRO A 408 -57.29 9.44 10.46
CA PRO A 408 -58.31 10.16 9.68
C PRO A 408 -57.66 11.02 8.59
N THR A 409 -58.28 11.11 7.41
CA THR A 409 -57.71 11.84 6.26
C THR A 409 -57.34 13.29 6.61
N ASP A 410 -58.18 13.94 7.43
CA ASP A 410 -58.00 15.33 7.89
C ASP A 410 -56.83 15.49 8.87
N ASP A 411 -56.40 14.39 9.51
CA ASP A 411 -55.31 14.38 10.51
C ASP A 411 -53.95 14.01 9.91
N VAL A 412 -53.89 13.56 8.66
CA VAL A 412 -52.64 13.08 8.02
C VAL A 412 -51.58 14.18 7.96
N ASP A 413 -51.97 15.41 7.61
CA ASP A 413 -51.04 16.55 7.56
C ASP A 413 -50.53 16.93 8.94
N SER A 414 -51.41 17.02 9.93
CA SER A 414 -51.03 17.32 11.31
C SER A 414 -50.07 16.26 11.86
N GLN A 415 -50.29 14.99 11.52
CA GLN A 415 -49.39 13.90 11.89
C GLN A 415 -48.00 14.06 11.25
N LEU A 416 -47.94 14.37 9.95
CA LEU A 416 -46.68 14.62 9.24
C LEU A 416 -45.91 15.79 9.85
N GLU A 417 -46.60 16.91 10.10
CA GLU A 417 -46.00 18.10 10.71
C GLU A 417 -45.48 17.83 12.12
N THR A 418 -46.23 17.07 12.92
CA THR A 418 -45.84 16.67 14.28
C THR A 418 -44.53 15.90 14.25
N VAL A 419 -44.42 14.88 13.39
CA VAL A 419 -43.21 14.04 13.32
C VAL A 419 -42.02 14.82 12.73
N VAL A 420 -42.23 15.65 11.70
CA VAL A 420 -41.18 16.53 11.16
C VAL A 420 -40.65 17.48 12.24
N SER A 421 -41.53 18.04 13.05
CA SER A 421 -41.15 18.95 14.14
C SER A 421 -40.35 18.23 15.23
N LEU A 422 -40.74 16.99 15.58
CA LEU A 422 -39.98 16.14 16.50
C LEU A 422 -38.59 15.81 15.98
N ILE A 423 -38.46 15.51 14.68
CA ILE A 423 -37.16 15.23 14.05
C ILE A 423 -36.26 16.47 14.08
N LEU A 424 -36.79 17.64 13.74
CA LEU A 424 -36.04 18.91 13.71
C LEU A 424 -35.63 19.40 15.11
N ALA A 425 -36.29 18.92 16.17
CA ALA A 425 -36.00 19.28 17.55
C ALA A 425 -34.85 18.47 18.18
N ILE A 426 -34.34 17.42 17.52
CA ILE A 426 -33.21 16.65 18.05
C ILE A 426 -31.89 17.38 17.75
N PRO A 427 -31.06 17.68 18.77
CA PRO A 427 -29.69 18.09 18.56
C PRO A 427 -28.89 16.88 18.05
N LEU A 428 -28.69 16.78 16.74
CA LEU A 428 -27.82 15.75 16.17
C LEU A 428 -26.40 15.94 16.70
N PRO A 429 -25.68 14.87 17.09
CA PRO A 429 -24.24 14.97 17.30
C PRO A 429 -23.58 15.27 15.93
N PHE A 430 -22.45 15.97 15.95
CA PHE A 430 -21.50 16.20 14.84
C PHE A 430 -21.62 17.52 14.05
N GLU A 431 -20.45 18.11 13.85
CA GLU A 431 -20.17 19.48 13.38
C GLU A 431 -20.67 19.79 11.96
N ARG A 432 -21.04 21.06 11.76
CA ARG A 432 -21.34 21.64 10.44
C ARG A 432 -20.05 21.97 9.71
N THR A 433 -19.67 21.16 8.71
CA THR A 433 -18.70 21.59 7.67
C THR A 433 -19.42 21.71 6.33
N SER A 434 -19.42 22.92 5.78
CA SER A 434 -20.14 23.30 4.56
C SER A 434 -19.42 22.85 3.28
N THR A 435 -20.21 22.45 2.27
CA THR A 435 -20.21 22.97 0.87
C THR A 435 -20.91 21.98 -0.08
N ARG A 436 -22.24 21.88 0.09
CA ARG A 436 -23.31 21.57 -0.88
C ARG A 436 -24.48 20.98 -0.10
N GLU A 437 -25.52 21.77 0.05
CA GLU A 437 -26.73 21.44 0.82
C GLU A 437 -27.49 20.28 0.16
N PRO A 438 -27.61 19.10 0.80
CA PRO A 438 -28.52 18.05 0.37
C PRO A 438 -29.88 18.25 1.05
N ASP A 439 -30.91 18.34 0.20
CA ASP A 439 -32.33 18.50 0.55
C ASP A 439 -32.90 17.20 1.17
N LEU A 440 -33.65 17.32 2.28
CA LEU A 440 -34.42 16.27 2.97
C LEU A 440 -35.36 15.51 2.00
N ASN A 441 -35.63 16.08 0.83
CA ASN A 441 -36.33 15.42 -0.25
C ASN A 441 -35.64 14.22 -0.89
N SER A 442 -34.38 13.85 -0.62
CA SER A 442 -33.89 12.58 -1.20
C SER A 442 -34.46 11.33 -0.53
N ALA A 443 -34.84 11.42 0.75
CA ALA A 443 -35.52 10.34 1.48
C ALA A 443 -37.06 10.36 1.30
N MET A 444 -37.63 11.53 0.92
CA MET A 444 -39.07 11.72 0.68
C MET A 444 -39.45 11.92 -0.81
N LYS A 445 -38.52 11.82 -1.77
CA LYS A 445 -38.80 11.75 -3.22
C LYS A 445 -38.90 10.29 -3.70
N PRO A 446 -40.09 9.78 -4.07
CA PRO A 446 -40.20 9.10 -5.35
C PRO A 446 -39.81 10.11 -6.45
N GLY A 447 -39.20 9.64 -7.53
CA GLY A 447 -38.65 10.52 -8.57
C GLY A 447 -39.60 11.63 -9.03
N SER A 448 -39.02 12.77 -9.36
CA SER A 448 -39.64 13.79 -10.20
C SER A 448 -40.34 13.16 -11.41
N ASP A 449 -41.59 13.60 -11.64
CA ASP A 449 -42.36 13.59 -12.89
C ASP A 449 -42.98 12.30 -13.47
N ASP A 450 -42.94 11.14 -12.81
CA ASP A 450 -43.61 9.92 -13.34
C ASP A 450 -44.66 9.33 -12.38
N ALA A 451 -45.56 10.18 -11.90
CA ALA A 451 -46.90 9.70 -11.56
C ALA A 451 -47.63 9.41 -12.88
N LEU A 452 -48.09 8.18 -13.09
CA LEU A 452 -49.09 7.94 -14.13
C LEU A 452 -50.34 7.22 -13.59
N PRO A 453 -51.50 7.52 -14.21
CA PRO A 453 -52.82 7.32 -13.68
C PRO A 453 -53.36 5.90 -13.95
N HIS A 454 -54.45 5.62 -13.23
CA HIS A 454 -55.38 4.50 -13.37
C HIS A 454 -55.10 3.21 -12.59
N SER A 455 -56.14 2.85 -11.82
CA SER A 455 -56.33 1.76 -10.87
C SER A 455 -55.41 1.79 -9.64
N GLY A 456 -56.02 2.03 -8.47
CA GLY A 456 -55.34 2.39 -7.23
C GLY A 456 -54.28 1.40 -6.76
N SER A 457 -53.09 1.92 -6.45
CA SER A 457 -52.07 1.26 -5.65
C SER A 457 -51.07 2.30 -5.14
N ALA A 458 -50.85 2.30 -3.82
CA ALA A 458 -50.15 3.32 -3.04
C ALA A 458 -48.60 3.19 -3.03
N ALA A 459 -47.95 4.23 -2.50
CA ALA A 459 -46.52 4.55 -2.48
C ALA A 459 -45.51 3.39 -2.47
N THR A 460 -44.65 3.35 -3.49
CA THR A 460 -43.42 2.53 -3.58
C THR A 460 -42.41 3.24 -4.51
N THR A 461 -41.12 3.05 -4.29
CA THR A 461 -40.07 3.54 -5.21
C THR A 461 -40.08 2.75 -6.54
N GLN A 462 -39.71 3.40 -7.66
CA GLN A 462 -39.76 2.85 -9.04
C GLN A 462 -39.14 1.44 -9.20
N ALA A 463 -38.15 1.08 -8.39
CA ALA A 463 -37.46 -0.21 -8.47
C ALA A 463 -38.25 -1.37 -7.82
N LEU A 464 -38.94 -1.11 -6.70
CA LEU A 464 -39.90 -2.06 -6.14
C LEU A 464 -41.09 -2.23 -7.08
N LYS A 465 -41.56 -1.13 -7.69
CA LYS A 465 -42.72 -1.09 -8.59
C LYS A 465 -42.64 -2.07 -9.77
N THR A 466 -41.47 -2.23 -10.41
CA THR A 466 -41.29 -3.12 -11.57
C THR A 466 -41.41 -4.60 -11.21
N TYR A 467 -41.03 -4.99 -9.99
CA TYR A 467 -40.99 -6.38 -9.55
C TYR A 467 -41.89 -6.67 -8.34
N TYR A 468 -42.80 -5.75 -8.04
CA TYR A 468 -43.55 -5.77 -6.78
C TYR A 468 -44.40 -7.02 -6.62
N ASP A 469 -45.11 -7.43 -7.67
CA ASP A 469 -45.92 -8.66 -7.66
C ASP A 469 -45.06 -9.93 -7.48
N THR A 470 -43.83 -9.91 -7.97
CA THR A 470 -42.87 -11.01 -7.76
C THR A 470 -42.41 -11.04 -6.31
N ILE A 471 -42.07 -9.88 -5.74
CA ILE A 471 -41.69 -9.75 -4.32
C ILE A 471 -42.85 -10.22 -3.43
N LEU A 472 -44.08 -9.76 -3.67
CA LEU A 472 -45.25 -10.20 -2.91
C LEU A 472 -45.45 -11.71 -2.98
N ARG A 473 -45.28 -12.35 -4.15
CA ARG A 473 -45.38 -13.81 -4.29
C ARG A 473 -44.33 -14.53 -3.46
N ILE A 474 -43.06 -14.09 -3.53
CA ILE A 474 -41.95 -14.68 -2.75
C ILE A 474 -42.24 -14.58 -1.25
N LEU A 475 -42.65 -13.40 -0.78
CA LEU A 475 -42.84 -13.15 0.65
C LEU A 475 -44.12 -13.82 1.20
N LYS A 476 -45.21 -13.87 0.42
CA LYS A 476 -46.43 -14.61 0.79
C LYS A 476 -46.22 -16.13 0.81
N ALA A 477 -45.25 -16.64 0.05
CA ALA A 477 -44.83 -18.04 0.10
C ALA A 477 -43.88 -18.36 1.28
N GLY A 478 -43.65 -17.41 2.20
CA GLY A 478 -42.79 -17.59 3.38
C GLY A 478 -41.35 -17.12 3.20
N GLY A 479 -41.04 -16.43 2.11
CA GLY A 479 -39.75 -15.76 1.94
C GLY A 479 -39.55 -14.62 2.95
N LYS A 480 -38.29 -14.36 3.32
CA LYS A 480 -37.93 -13.27 4.25
C LYS A 480 -37.49 -12.02 3.49
N PHE A 481 -38.00 -10.87 3.92
CA PHE A 481 -37.61 -9.55 3.42
C PHE A 481 -36.64 -8.88 4.40
N PHE A 482 -35.58 -8.25 3.89
CA PHE A 482 -34.67 -7.45 4.71
C PHE A 482 -34.44 -6.07 4.10
N ASP A 483 -34.82 -5.02 4.83
CA ASP A 483 -34.65 -3.62 4.42
C ASP A 483 -33.41 -3.01 5.09
N VAL A 484 -32.40 -2.64 4.28
CA VAL A 484 -31.11 -2.13 4.74
C VAL A 484 -31.05 -0.61 4.57
N GLY A 485 -30.80 0.11 5.66
CA GLY A 485 -30.93 1.57 5.69
C GLY A 485 -32.39 1.97 5.62
N CYS A 486 -33.23 1.34 6.45
CA CYS A 486 -34.67 1.43 6.33
C CYS A 486 -35.23 2.79 6.77
N MET A 487 -34.48 3.61 7.51
CA MET A 487 -34.92 4.90 8.04
C MET A 487 -36.30 4.79 8.73
N PHE A 488 -37.34 5.44 8.19
CA PHE A 488 -38.70 5.37 8.73
C PHE A 488 -39.50 4.15 8.26
N SER A 489 -38.92 3.26 7.46
CA SER A 489 -39.42 1.92 7.16
C SER A 489 -40.78 1.89 6.45
N GLN A 490 -41.09 2.90 5.63
CA GLN A 490 -42.37 3.04 4.92
C GLN A 490 -42.65 1.91 3.91
N ASP A 491 -41.63 1.46 3.18
CA ASP A 491 -41.80 0.42 2.15
C ASP A 491 -42.16 -0.93 2.80
N THR A 492 -41.57 -1.23 3.95
CA THR A 492 -41.91 -2.45 4.70
C THR A 492 -43.33 -2.45 5.25
N ARG A 493 -43.87 -1.28 5.63
CA ARG A 493 -45.26 -1.15 6.09
C ARG A 493 -46.24 -1.30 4.95
N LYS A 494 -45.88 -0.85 3.75
CA LYS A 494 -46.64 -1.13 2.53
C LYS A 494 -46.70 -2.63 2.24
N LEU A 495 -45.59 -3.37 2.40
CA LEU A 495 -45.59 -4.83 2.26
C LEU A 495 -46.55 -5.50 3.26
N VAL A 496 -46.49 -5.09 4.53
CA VAL A 496 -47.40 -5.62 5.57
C VAL A 496 -48.86 -5.28 5.26
N TYR A 497 -49.14 -4.04 4.84
CA TYR A 497 -50.47 -3.62 4.39
C TYR A 497 -51.00 -4.52 3.25
N ASP A 498 -50.13 -4.91 2.32
CA ASP A 498 -50.47 -5.81 1.20
C ASP A 498 -50.46 -7.30 1.57
N SER A 499 -50.60 -7.61 2.86
CA SER A 499 -50.71 -8.97 3.41
C SER A 499 -49.42 -9.80 3.35
N VAL A 500 -48.25 -9.16 3.40
CA VAL A 500 -47.01 -9.86 3.76
C VAL A 500 -46.99 -10.09 5.28
N PRO A 501 -46.73 -11.32 5.76
CA PRO A 501 -46.63 -11.58 7.21
C PRO A 501 -45.52 -10.74 7.85
N ALA A 502 -45.86 -9.98 8.89
CA ALA A 502 -44.94 -9.02 9.51
C ALA A 502 -43.72 -9.70 10.16
N GLU A 503 -43.87 -10.96 10.58
CA GLU A 503 -42.82 -11.83 11.09
C GLU A 503 -41.77 -12.23 10.03
N ASN A 504 -42.05 -12.01 8.75
CA ASN A 504 -41.09 -12.27 7.68
C ASN A 504 -40.34 -11.01 7.22
N VAL A 505 -40.59 -9.86 7.85
CA VAL A 505 -40.07 -8.56 7.44
C VAL A 505 -39.10 -8.02 8.48
N TYR A 506 -37.83 -7.97 8.12
CA TYR A 506 -36.71 -7.49 8.94
C TYR A 506 -36.22 -6.15 8.42
N ARG A 507 -35.72 -5.29 9.31
CA ARG A 507 -35.17 -3.97 8.96
C ARG A 507 -33.94 -3.66 9.78
N THR A 508 -33.00 -2.94 9.16
CA THR A 508 -31.83 -2.43 9.84
C THR A 508 -31.53 -0.99 9.46
N ASP A 509 -31.06 -0.23 10.42
CA ASP A 509 -30.45 1.08 10.23
C ASP A 509 -29.37 1.27 11.30
N LEU A 510 -28.45 2.21 11.08
CA LEU A 510 -27.37 2.47 12.03
C LEU A 510 -27.91 3.15 13.31
N HIS A 511 -28.97 3.94 13.16
CA HIS A 511 -29.53 4.78 14.23
C HIS A 511 -30.93 4.28 14.62
N ALA A 512 -31.07 3.81 15.87
CA ALA A 512 -32.32 3.27 16.40
C ALA A 512 -33.45 4.32 16.47
N GLU A 513 -33.09 5.61 16.54
CA GLU A 513 -34.00 6.74 16.62
C GLU A 513 -34.92 6.83 15.41
N TYR A 514 -34.47 6.39 14.23
CA TYR A 514 -35.30 6.34 13.03
C TYR A 514 -36.50 5.39 13.18
N PHE A 515 -36.35 4.31 13.93
CA PHE A 515 -37.44 3.36 14.16
C PHE A 515 -38.54 3.99 15.01
N GLU A 516 -38.15 4.73 16.05
CA GLU A 516 -39.09 5.46 16.93
C GLU A 516 -39.86 6.53 16.16
N PHE A 517 -39.20 7.25 15.26
CA PHE A 517 -39.87 8.19 14.37
C PHE A 517 -40.81 7.50 13.39
N GLY A 518 -40.41 6.37 12.82
CA GLY A 518 -41.26 5.53 11.99
C GLY A 518 -42.52 5.08 12.75
N HIS A 519 -42.36 4.58 13.97
CA HIS A 519 -43.49 4.15 14.79
C HIS A 519 -44.45 5.29 15.11
N LYS A 520 -43.93 6.46 15.48
CA LYS A 520 -44.76 7.66 15.69
C LYS A 520 -45.47 8.07 14.41
N LEU A 521 -44.78 8.08 13.27
CA LEU A 521 -45.35 8.44 11.97
C LEU A 521 -46.53 7.55 11.58
N PHE A 522 -46.40 6.24 11.82
CA PHE A 522 -47.40 5.26 11.44
C PHE A 522 -48.32 4.80 12.59
N ARG A 523 -48.17 5.33 13.81
CA ARG A 523 -48.94 4.95 15.01
C ARG A 523 -49.05 3.43 15.21
N ASP A 524 -47.93 2.74 15.01
CA ASP A 524 -47.90 1.28 14.84
C ASP A 524 -46.93 0.56 15.77
N GLU A 525 -46.71 1.10 16.97
CA GLU A 525 -45.77 0.58 17.99
C GLU A 525 -45.95 -0.89 18.37
N LYS A 526 -47.13 -1.46 18.06
CA LYS A 526 -47.55 -2.82 18.38
C LYS A 526 -47.80 -3.71 17.16
N ILE A 527 -47.67 -3.19 15.92
CA ILE A 527 -48.04 -3.94 14.72
C ILE A 527 -46.86 -4.77 14.20
N PRO A 528 -45.69 -4.20 13.86
CA PRO A 528 -44.56 -5.01 13.43
C PRO A 528 -43.78 -5.56 14.65
N PRO A 529 -43.14 -6.73 14.54
CA PRO A 529 -42.28 -7.25 15.60
C PRO A 529 -41.15 -6.27 15.90
N ARG A 530 -41.02 -5.85 17.16
CA ARG A 530 -40.02 -4.85 17.58
C ARG A 530 -38.59 -5.36 17.45
N ASP A 531 -38.39 -6.64 17.71
CA ASP A 531 -37.12 -7.37 17.54
C ASP A 531 -36.70 -7.51 16.05
N HIS A 532 -37.56 -7.12 15.11
CA HIS A 532 -37.22 -7.06 13.68
C HIS A 532 -36.79 -5.65 13.23
N PHE A 533 -36.72 -4.67 14.14
CA PHE A 533 -36.04 -3.40 13.93
C PHE A 533 -34.69 -3.43 14.61
N ILE A 534 -33.63 -3.62 13.82
CA ILE A 534 -32.31 -3.95 14.33
C ILE A 534 -31.39 -2.74 14.13
N ALA A 535 -30.95 -2.12 15.22
CA ALA A 535 -29.94 -1.07 15.16
C ALA A 535 -28.57 -1.74 14.99
N ALA A 536 -28.02 -1.69 13.79
CA ALA A 536 -26.76 -2.37 13.47
C ALA A 536 -26.00 -1.68 12.34
N ASP A 537 -24.67 -1.73 12.44
CA ASP A 537 -23.81 -1.43 11.30
C ASP A 537 -23.88 -2.61 10.33
N ILE A 538 -24.42 -2.37 9.13
CA ILE A 538 -24.52 -3.39 8.10
C ILE A 538 -23.15 -3.97 7.72
N LEU A 539 -22.07 -3.18 7.82
CA LEU A 539 -20.71 -3.64 7.50
C LEU A 539 -20.05 -4.46 8.61
N ASP A 540 -20.68 -4.59 9.79
CA ASP A 540 -20.16 -5.43 10.87
C ASP A 540 -20.33 -6.91 10.52
N ASN A 541 -19.19 -7.57 10.34
CA ASN A 541 -19.02 -8.99 10.04
C ASN A 541 -18.23 -9.71 11.13
N SER A 542 -18.08 -9.11 12.31
CA SER A 542 -17.40 -9.75 13.42
C SER A 542 -18.13 -11.04 13.84
N PRO A 543 -17.41 -12.05 14.37
CA PRO A 543 -18.06 -13.23 14.94
C PRO A 543 -19.08 -12.83 16.02
N GLY A 544 -20.33 -13.27 15.87
CA GLY A 544 -21.42 -12.90 16.79
C GLY A 544 -22.05 -11.53 16.55
N ASN A 545 -21.82 -10.91 15.38
CA ASN A 545 -22.44 -9.65 15.00
C ASN A 545 -23.99 -9.70 15.09
N THR A 546 -24.60 -8.54 15.32
CA THR A 546 -26.04 -8.38 15.58
C THR A 546 -26.93 -8.93 14.46
N LEU A 547 -26.45 -8.92 13.21
CA LEU A 547 -27.21 -9.39 12.04
C LEU A 547 -26.89 -10.84 11.66
N GLY A 548 -25.98 -11.51 12.36
CA GLY A 548 -25.48 -12.84 11.99
C GLY A 548 -26.57 -13.90 11.95
N PHE A 549 -27.63 -13.73 12.75
CA PHE A 549 -28.77 -14.65 12.75
C PHE A 549 -29.60 -14.60 11.45
N LEU A 550 -29.40 -13.61 10.58
CA LEU A 550 -30.06 -13.47 9.27
C LEU A 550 -29.21 -14.03 8.12
N GLU A 551 -27.94 -14.38 8.35
CA GLU A 551 -27.05 -14.93 7.33
C GLU A 551 -27.63 -16.20 6.69
N GLY A 552 -27.62 -16.24 5.35
CA GLY A 552 -28.16 -17.35 4.58
C GLY A 552 -29.69 -17.50 4.61
N LYS A 553 -30.46 -16.49 5.10
CA LYS A 553 -31.91 -16.63 5.34
C LYS A 553 -32.79 -15.66 4.56
N ILE A 554 -32.24 -14.64 3.91
CA ILE A 554 -33.01 -13.60 3.23
C ILE A 554 -33.37 -14.01 1.80
N SER A 555 -34.65 -13.88 1.44
CA SER A 555 -35.14 -14.12 0.07
C SER A 555 -35.16 -12.86 -0.78
N VAL A 556 -35.47 -11.72 -0.18
CA VAL A 556 -35.47 -10.41 -0.85
C VAL A 556 -34.76 -9.40 0.06
N LEU A 557 -33.64 -8.86 -0.42
CA LEU A 557 -32.91 -7.80 0.24
C LEU A 557 -33.15 -6.48 -0.48
N ASN A 558 -33.57 -5.44 0.25
CA ASN A 558 -33.79 -4.11 -0.29
C ASN A 558 -32.79 -3.11 0.28
N ALA A 559 -32.25 -2.26 -0.58
CA ALA A 559 -31.35 -1.18 -0.21
C ALA A 559 -31.62 0.06 -1.08
N ILE A 560 -32.23 1.10 -0.53
CA ILE A 560 -32.59 2.31 -1.28
C ILE A 560 -31.68 3.46 -0.84
N HIS A 561 -31.05 4.15 -1.79
CA HIS A 561 -30.15 5.27 -1.48
C HIS A 561 -29.08 4.92 -0.43
N LEU A 562 -28.62 3.67 -0.42
CA LEU A 562 -27.65 3.20 0.56
C LEU A 562 -26.24 3.09 -0.04
N ILE A 563 -26.05 2.29 -1.08
CA ILE A 563 -24.71 1.97 -1.62
C ILE A 563 -23.90 3.24 -1.92
N HIS A 564 -24.54 4.28 -2.47
CA HIS A 564 -23.86 5.52 -2.84
C HIS A 564 -23.32 6.38 -1.68
N VAL A 565 -23.69 6.09 -0.43
CA VAL A 565 -23.14 6.80 0.74
C VAL A 565 -21.73 6.31 1.10
N PHE A 566 -21.40 5.08 0.68
CA PHE A 566 -20.16 4.40 0.97
C PHE A 566 -19.07 4.71 -0.07
N SER A 567 -17.80 4.64 0.33
CA SER A 567 -16.66 4.61 -0.59
C SER A 567 -16.72 3.38 -1.51
N LEU A 568 -16.01 3.37 -2.64
CA LEU A 568 -16.02 2.21 -3.55
C LEU A 568 -15.60 0.90 -2.83
N PHE A 569 -14.67 0.99 -1.88
CA PHE A 569 -14.26 -0.13 -1.03
C PHE A 569 -15.43 -0.65 -0.18
N GLU A 570 -16.06 0.24 0.59
CA GLU A 570 -17.20 -0.09 1.43
C GLU A 570 -18.41 -0.57 0.61
N GLN A 571 -18.61 -0.05 -0.61
CA GLN A 571 -19.63 -0.54 -1.55
C GLN A 571 -19.41 -2.01 -1.91
N LYS A 572 -18.17 -2.39 -2.25
CA LYS A 572 -17.82 -3.79 -2.53
C LYS A 572 -18.04 -4.67 -1.29
N SER A 573 -17.67 -4.19 -0.10
CA SER A 573 -17.87 -4.92 1.17
C SER A 573 -19.36 -5.08 1.49
N LEU A 574 -20.15 -4.03 1.31
CA LEU A 574 -21.60 -4.03 1.47
C LEU A 574 -22.27 -5.03 0.53
N LEU A 575 -21.87 -5.07 -0.74
CA LEU A 575 -22.43 -6.02 -1.72
C LEU A 575 -22.13 -7.47 -1.36
N LYS A 576 -20.94 -7.77 -0.82
CA LYS A 576 -20.63 -9.12 -0.33
C LYS A 576 -21.47 -9.47 0.88
N ARG A 577 -21.63 -8.51 1.79
CA ARG A 577 -22.49 -8.67 2.95
C ARG A 577 -23.95 -8.94 2.54
N PHE A 578 -24.43 -8.32 1.47
CA PHE A 578 -25.75 -8.67 0.93
C PHE A 578 -25.80 -10.13 0.50
N ILE A 579 -24.78 -10.60 -0.23
CA ILE A 579 -24.68 -12.00 -0.65
C ILE A 579 -24.68 -12.95 0.54
N THR A 580 -23.94 -12.66 1.63
CA THR A 580 -23.91 -13.53 2.83
C THR A 580 -25.25 -13.60 3.55
N LEU A 581 -26.09 -12.56 3.43
CA LEU A 581 -27.43 -12.53 4.03
C LEU A 581 -28.46 -13.30 3.20
N LEU A 582 -28.29 -13.34 1.88
CA LEU A 582 -29.21 -14.05 0.98
C LEU A 582 -29.13 -15.57 1.16
N LYS A 583 -30.27 -16.24 0.94
CA LYS A 583 -30.29 -17.70 0.87
C LYS A 583 -29.43 -18.21 -0.30
N PRO A 584 -28.72 -19.33 -0.14
CA PRO A 584 -27.93 -19.95 -1.21
C PRO A 584 -28.82 -20.75 -2.18
N GLU A 585 -29.86 -20.12 -2.73
CA GLU A 585 -30.83 -20.76 -3.63
C GLU A 585 -31.19 -19.85 -4.82
N MET A 586 -31.66 -20.45 -5.90
CA MET A 586 -32.15 -19.71 -7.07
C MET A 586 -33.46 -18.98 -6.75
N GLY A 587 -33.61 -17.76 -7.28
CA GLY A 587 -34.83 -16.96 -7.11
C GLY A 587 -34.78 -15.94 -5.97
N VAL A 588 -33.66 -15.81 -5.25
CA VAL A 588 -33.42 -14.69 -4.34
C VAL A 588 -33.24 -13.37 -5.10
N MET A 589 -33.56 -12.25 -4.46
CA MET A 589 -33.54 -10.93 -5.09
C MET A 589 -32.79 -9.88 -4.26
N VAL A 590 -32.05 -9.01 -4.94
CA VAL A 590 -31.58 -7.73 -4.40
C VAL A 590 -32.29 -6.60 -5.14
N THR A 591 -32.97 -5.74 -4.41
CA THR A 591 -33.74 -4.61 -4.93
C THR A 591 -33.23 -3.30 -4.38
N GLY A 592 -33.49 -2.20 -5.09
CA GLY A 592 -33.08 -0.89 -4.61
C GLY A 592 -32.99 0.15 -5.71
N ARG A 593 -32.80 1.40 -5.29
CA ARG A 593 -32.49 2.52 -6.17
C ARG A 593 -31.17 3.13 -5.74
N MET A 594 -30.23 3.20 -6.69
CA MET A 594 -28.95 3.85 -6.48
C MET A 594 -28.89 5.13 -7.32
N LYS A 595 -28.31 6.19 -6.76
CA LYS A 595 -27.98 7.41 -7.50
C LYS A 595 -26.48 7.61 -7.43
N GLY A 596 -25.81 7.46 -8.57
CA GLY A 596 -24.40 7.77 -8.74
C GLY A 596 -24.23 8.94 -9.69
N ILE A 597 -23.15 9.70 -9.54
CA ILE A 597 -22.71 10.66 -10.55
C ILE A 597 -21.51 9.99 -11.24
N TRP A 598 -21.52 9.89 -12.56
CA TRP A 598 -20.27 9.62 -13.28
C TRP A 598 -19.32 10.75 -12.93
N LYS A 599 -18.15 10.43 -12.37
CA LYS A 599 -17.06 11.39 -12.21
C LYS A 599 -16.54 11.70 -13.62
N ARG A 600 -17.31 12.47 -14.42
CA ARG A 600 -16.76 13.21 -15.56
C ARG A 600 -15.66 14.08 -14.97
N GLU A 601 -14.51 14.05 -15.63
CA GLU A 601 -13.38 14.95 -15.39
C GLU A 601 -13.90 16.31 -14.93
N VAL A 602 -13.63 16.63 -13.66
CA VAL A 602 -13.86 17.99 -13.17
C VAL A 602 -12.76 18.81 -13.81
N THR A 603 -13.00 19.27 -15.04
CA THR A 603 -12.34 20.44 -15.58
C THR A 603 -12.89 21.64 -14.83
N SER A 604 -12.19 22.05 -13.78
CA SER A 604 -12.09 23.43 -13.31
C SER A 604 -10.91 23.55 -12.36
#